data_AF-A0A385GNJ0-F1
#
_entry.id   AF-A0A385GNJ0-F1
#
_cell.length_a   1.000
_cell.length_b   1.000
_cell.length_c   1.000
_cell.angle_alpha   90.00
_cell.angle_beta   90.00
_cell.angle_gamma   90.00
#
_symmetry.space_group_name_H-M   'P 1'
#
loop_
_entity.id
_entity.type
_entity.pdbx_description
1 polymer ?
#
loop_
_entity_poly.entity_id
_entity_poly.type
_entity_poly.pdbx_seq_one_letter_code
_entity_poly.pdbx_strand_id
1 'polypeptide(L)'
;MINILKKIIIYNYIYNNINYFNKQFIKNTIISITTITRQSPLFLFNKNLEIIALKTTLRNKNLNNFLYKLKKFTLSNSTNTSLFRSKIYNLDSNYNLYIYIKNQKYFFEHFKSNILTFLYNFNIQLIFNKNTKNKNKIKYILNTLNIKL
;
A
#
# COMPACT_ATOMS: atom_id res chain seq x y z
N MET A 1 -19.44 9.31 15.29
CA MET A 1 -18.04 9.76 15.08
C MET A 1 -17.69 9.57 13.61
N ILE A 2 -17.37 10.65 12.86
CA ILE A 2 -17.08 10.54 11.41
C ILE A 2 -15.80 9.72 11.25
N ASN A 3 -15.88 8.63 10.50
CA ASN A 3 -14.70 7.86 10.14
C ASN A 3 -13.84 8.70 9.17
N ILE A 4 -12.75 9.28 9.66
CA ILE A 4 -11.91 10.24 8.93
C ILE A 4 -11.28 9.56 7.71
N LEU A 5 -10.80 8.33 7.87
CA LEU A 5 -10.28 7.50 6.78
C LEU A 5 -11.42 6.68 6.17
N LYS A 6 -11.70 6.88 4.89
CA LYS A 6 -12.83 6.25 4.19
C LYS A 6 -12.47 4.91 3.58
N LYS A 7 -11.33 4.85 2.89
CA LYS A 7 -10.83 3.63 2.22
C LYS A 7 -9.31 3.70 2.05
N ILE A 8 -8.70 2.53 1.86
CA ILE A 8 -7.32 2.41 1.41
C ILE A 8 -7.34 1.76 0.04
N ILE A 9 -6.58 2.29 -0.92
CA ILE A 9 -6.38 1.68 -2.23
C ILE A 9 -4.92 1.29 -2.35
N ILE A 10 -4.64 0.08 -2.77
CA ILE A 10 -3.28 -0.44 -2.94
C ILE A 10 -3.12 -0.83 -4.39
N TYR A 11 -2.06 -0.31 -5.03
CA TYR A 11 -1.69 -0.64 -6.39
C TYR A 11 -0.32 -1.33 -6.41
N ASN A 12 -0.24 -2.45 -7.14
CA ASN A 12 1.01 -3.04 -7.57
C ASN A 12 1.12 -2.85 -9.07
N TYR A 13 1.87 -1.84 -9.52
CA TYR A 13 2.17 -1.68 -10.94
C TYR A 13 3.15 -2.76 -11.35
N ILE A 14 2.73 -3.59 -12.31
CA ILE A 14 3.52 -4.71 -12.78
C ILE A 14 4.12 -4.46 -14.16
N TYR A 15 3.51 -3.59 -14.98
CA TYR A 15 3.92 -3.36 -16.37
C TYR A 15 5.38 -2.95 -16.55
N ASN A 16 5.92 -2.20 -15.58
CA ASN A 16 7.29 -1.71 -15.63
C ASN A 16 8.32 -2.75 -15.13
N ASN A 17 7.88 -3.95 -14.74
CA ASN A 17 8.75 -5.03 -14.31
C ASN A 17 9.14 -5.89 -15.52
N ILE A 18 10.42 -6.22 -15.67
CA ILE A 18 10.89 -7.13 -16.75
C ILE A 18 10.15 -8.48 -16.80
N ASN A 19 9.51 -8.91 -15.70
CA ASN A 19 8.78 -10.16 -15.61
C ASN A 19 7.26 -10.00 -15.78
N TYR A 20 6.74 -8.86 -16.26
CA TYR A 20 5.30 -8.59 -16.27
C TYR A 20 4.48 -9.60 -17.10
N PHE A 21 5.07 -10.21 -18.13
CA PHE A 21 4.47 -11.26 -18.94
C PHE A 21 4.58 -12.66 -18.33
N ASN A 22 5.38 -12.84 -17.28
CA ASN A 22 5.59 -14.14 -16.64
C ASN A 22 4.38 -14.51 -15.76
N LYS A 23 3.70 -15.61 -16.10
CA LYS A 23 2.52 -16.11 -15.37
C LYS A 23 2.82 -16.37 -13.89
N GLN A 24 4.00 -16.89 -13.55
CA GLN A 24 4.40 -17.15 -12.17
C GLN A 24 4.62 -15.85 -11.38
N PHE A 25 5.18 -14.82 -12.03
CA PHE A 25 5.31 -13.49 -11.44
C PHE A 25 3.95 -12.90 -11.09
N ILE A 26 2.99 -12.94 -12.01
CA ILE A 26 1.62 -12.46 -11.78
C ILE A 26 0.96 -13.25 -10.64
N LYS A 27 1.03 -14.58 -10.67
CA LYS A 27 0.48 -15.46 -9.62
C LYS A 27 1.06 -15.14 -8.24
N ASN A 28 2.37 -14.98 -8.14
CA ASN A 28 3.03 -14.65 -6.88
C ASN A 28 2.67 -13.23 -6.40
N THR A 29 2.49 -12.27 -7.32
CA THR A 29 2.00 -10.92 -6.97
C THR A 29 0.60 -10.98 -6.36
N ILE A 30 -0.31 -11.76 -6.96
CA ILE A 30 -1.67 -11.98 -6.47
C ILE A 30 -1.65 -12.60 -5.06
N ILE A 31 -0.83 -13.63 -4.85
CA ILE A 31 -0.67 -14.28 -3.55
C ILE A 31 -0.15 -13.27 -2.51
N SER A 32 0.87 -12.50 -2.86
CA SER A 32 1.44 -11.50 -1.94
C SER A 32 0.42 -10.44 -1.55
N ILE A 33 -0.25 -9.79 -2.52
CA ILE A 33 -1.23 -8.75 -2.19
C ILE A 33 -2.43 -9.32 -1.43
N THR A 34 -2.90 -10.51 -1.77
CA THR A 34 -4.00 -11.18 -1.05
C THR A 34 -3.59 -11.52 0.38
N THR A 35 -2.35 -11.94 0.60
CA THR A 35 -1.82 -12.26 1.92
C THR A 35 -1.77 -11.01 2.81
N ILE A 36 -1.23 -9.92 2.28
CA ILE A 36 -1.10 -8.62 2.97
C ILE A 36 -2.47 -8.01 3.27
N THR A 37 -3.39 -8.05 2.31
CA THR A 37 -4.66 -7.30 2.37
C THR A 37 -5.86 -8.13 2.82
N ARG A 38 -5.74 -9.46 2.81
CA ARG A 38 -6.83 -10.43 3.00
C ARG A 38 -7.98 -10.22 2.01
N GLN A 39 -7.67 -9.72 0.82
CA GLN A 39 -8.66 -9.43 -0.21
C GLN A 39 -8.07 -9.69 -1.60
N SER A 40 -8.86 -10.33 -2.47
CA SER A 40 -8.46 -10.57 -3.85
C SER A 40 -8.31 -9.24 -4.61
N PRO A 41 -7.22 -9.04 -5.38
CA PRO A 41 -7.05 -7.85 -6.20
C PRO A 41 -7.93 -7.89 -7.45
N LEU A 42 -8.23 -6.70 -7.97
CA LEU A 42 -8.73 -6.51 -9.33
C LEU A 42 -7.56 -6.30 -10.28
N PHE A 43 -7.65 -6.85 -11.48
CA PHE A 43 -6.70 -6.58 -12.55
C PHE A 43 -7.03 -5.26 -13.24
N LEU A 44 -6.02 -4.47 -13.53
CA LEU A 44 -6.11 -3.29 -14.38
C LEU A 44 -5.43 -3.61 -15.71
N PHE A 45 -6.11 -3.30 -16.80
CA PHE A 45 -5.66 -3.57 -18.15
C PHE A 45 -5.40 -2.26 -18.91
N ASN A 46 -4.44 -2.26 -19.83
CA ASN A 46 -4.29 -1.18 -20.80
C ASN A 46 -5.26 -1.37 -21.99
N LYS A 47 -5.17 -0.47 -22.98
CA LYS A 47 -5.96 -0.53 -24.23
C LYS A 47 -5.70 -1.81 -25.03
N ASN A 48 -4.54 -2.45 -24.85
CA ASN A 48 -4.14 -3.69 -25.53
C ASN A 48 -4.54 -4.95 -24.74
N LEU A 49 -5.36 -4.82 -23.69
CA LEU A 49 -5.77 -5.92 -22.79
C LEU A 49 -4.61 -6.59 -22.03
N GLU A 50 -3.49 -5.89 -21.87
CA GLU A 50 -2.36 -6.36 -21.05
C GLU A 50 -2.54 -5.94 -19.60
N ILE A 51 -2.20 -6.81 -18.65
CA ILE A 51 -2.29 -6.49 -17.23
C ILE A 51 -1.19 -5.48 -16.87
N ILE A 52 -1.59 -4.27 -16.50
CA ILE A 52 -0.67 -3.20 -16.11
C ILE A 52 -0.45 -3.11 -14.59
N ALA A 53 -1.46 -3.49 -13.81
CA ALA A 53 -1.42 -3.40 -12.36
C ALA A 53 -2.45 -4.31 -11.69
N LEU A 54 -2.20 -4.61 -10.42
CA LEU A 54 -3.19 -5.15 -9.50
C LEU A 54 -3.67 -4.06 -8.56
N LYS A 55 -4.97 -4.02 -8.27
CA LYS A 55 -5.61 -3.02 -7.41
C LYS A 55 -6.45 -3.70 -6.33
N THR A 56 -6.18 -3.37 -5.07
CA THR A 56 -7.02 -3.79 -3.95
C THR A 56 -7.61 -2.56 -3.26
N THR A 57 -8.91 -2.59 -2.95
CA THR A 57 -9.59 -1.51 -2.21
C THR A 57 -10.11 -2.04 -0.88
N LEU A 58 -9.55 -1.54 0.21
CA LEU A 58 -9.90 -1.93 1.58
C LEU A 58 -10.89 -0.94 2.19
N ARG A 59 -11.90 -1.49 2.88
CA ARG A 59 -12.90 -0.76 3.66
C ARG A 59 -13.16 -1.49 4.99
N ASN A 60 -13.81 -0.82 5.93
CA ASN A 60 -14.31 -1.41 7.18
C ASN A 60 -13.24 -2.24 7.93
N LYS A 61 -13.55 -3.51 8.27
CA LYS A 61 -12.67 -4.40 9.04
C LYS A 61 -11.30 -4.62 8.36
N ASN A 62 -11.27 -4.83 7.05
CA ASN A 62 -10.00 -5.05 6.33
C ASN A 62 -9.13 -3.79 6.31
N LEU A 63 -9.76 -2.62 6.21
CA LEU A 63 -9.05 -1.34 6.33
C LEU A 63 -8.42 -1.19 7.70
N ASN A 64 -9.18 -1.41 8.77
CA ASN A 64 -8.69 -1.25 10.14
C ASN A 64 -7.54 -2.22 10.43
N ASN A 65 -7.67 -3.48 9.99
CA ASN A 65 -6.64 -4.50 10.17
C ASN A 65 -5.36 -4.15 9.39
N PHE A 66 -5.49 -3.76 8.12
CA PHE A 66 -4.34 -3.33 7.33
C PHE A 66 -3.66 -2.11 7.93
N LEU A 67 -4.42 -1.11 8.38
CA LEU A 67 -3.88 0.11 8.97
C LEU A 67 -3.10 -0.18 10.27
N TYR A 68 -3.63 -1.04 11.14
CA TYR A 68 -2.94 -1.47 12.34
C TYR A 68 -1.59 -2.13 12.01
N LYS A 69 -1.58 -3.05 11.03
CA LYS A 69 -0.36 -3.76 10.61
C LYS A 69 0.66 -2.82 9.97
N LEU A 70 0.18 -1.93 9.10
CA LEU A 70 0.98 -0.88 8.45
C LEU A 70 1.67 -0.02 9.51
N LYS A 71 0.92 0.48 10.50
CA LYS A 71 1.46 1.31 11.58
C LYS A 71 2.45 0.55 12.46
N LYS A 72 2.02 -0.61 12.98
CA LYS A 72 2.73 -1.31 14.06
C LYS A 72 3.96 -2.06 13.59
N PHE A 73 3.98 -2.56 12.36
CA PHE A 73 5.06 -3.42 11.87
C PHE A 73 5.79 -2.85 10.67
N THR A 74 5.07 -2.29 9.70
CA THR A 74 5.69 -1.86 8.44
C THR A 74 6.38 -0.50 8.57
N LEU A 75 5.66 0.51 9.08
CA LEU A 75 6.21 1.86 9.27
C LEU A 75 7.23 1.90 10.41
N SER A 76 6.99 1.19 11.52
CA SER A 76 7.91 1.11 12.66
C SER A 76 9.25 0.46 12.34
N ASN A 77 9.27 -0.64 11.57
CA ASN A 77 10.53 -1.28 11.14
C ASN A 77 11.28 -0.43 10.11
N SER A 78 10.55 0.43 9.39
CA SER A 78 11.12 1.21 8.30
C SER A 78 11.92 2.44 8.76
N THR A 79 11.52 3.07 9.86
CA THR A 79 12.14 4.31 10.37
C THR A 79 13.60 4.15 10.80
N ASN A 80 14.06 2.92 11.07
CA ASN A 80 15.44 2.63 11.46
C ASN A 80 16.35 2.26 10.27
N THR A 81 15.84 2.16 9.05
CA THR A 81 16.62 1.78 7.87
C THR A 81 16.84 2.97 6.94
N SER A 82 18.10 3.21 6.53
CA SER A 82 18.52 4.31 5.64
C SER A 82 17.74 4.39 4.32
N LEU A 83 17.16 3.26 3.88
CA LEU A 83 16.28 3.13 2.71
C LEU A 83 15.03 4.04 2.77
N PHE A 84 14.63 4.50 3.96
CA PHE A 84 13.45 5.33 4.18
C PHE A 84 13.74 6.84 4.32
N ARG A 85 14.96 7.31 4.01
CA ARG A 85 15.29 8.75 4.03
C ARG A 85 14.87 9.53 2.78
N SER A 86 14.32 8.87 1.75
CA SER A 86 13.80 9.53 0.53
C SER A 86 12.27 9.39 0.45
N LYS A 87 11.58 10.52 0.22
CA LYS A 87 10.11 10.73 0.09
C LYS A 87 9.26 9.45 -0.15
N ILE A 88 8.95 8.73 0.93
CA ILE A 88 8.05 7.55 0.90
C ILE A 88 6.61 7.96 0.74
N TYR A 89 6.26 9.14 1.22
CA TYR A 89 4.90 9.62 1.22
C TYR A 89 4.78 10.95 0.50
N ASN A 90 3.58 11.20 0.00
CA ASN A 90 3.20 12.46 -0.59
C ASN A 90 1.72 12.74 -0.30
N LEU A 91 1.33 14.00 -0.30
CA LEU A 91 -0.06 14.41 -0.26
C LEU A 91 -0.52 14.86 -1.66
N ASP A 92 -1.72 14.46 -2.07
CA ASP A 92 -2.36 15.10 -3.21
C ASP A 92 -3.01 16.44 -2.82
N SER A 93 -3.57 17.14 -3.82
CA SER A 93 -4.31 18.38 -3.62
C SER A 93 -5.53 18.26 -2.69
N ASN A 94 -6.02 17.03 -2.44
CA ASN A 94 -7.13 16.74 -1.55
C ASN A 94 -6.67 16.26 -0.15
N TYR A 95 -5.37 16.30 0.12
CA TYR A 95 -4.73 15.81 1.34
C TYR A 95 -4.96 14.30 1.58
N ASN A 96 -5.14 13.52 0.50
CA ASN A 96 -4.99 12.07 0.59
C ASN A 96 -3.51 11.72 0.66
N LEU A 97 -3.20 10.72 1.48
CA LEU A 97 -1.82 10.30 1.71
C LEU A 97 -1.47 9.15 0.77
N TYR A 98 -0.41 9.33 0.01
CA TYR A 98 0.25 8.28 -0.76
C TYR A 98 1.44 7.79 0.04
N ILE A 99 1.68 6.47 0.04
CA ILE A 99 2.81 5.80 0.66
C ILE A 99 3.35 4.79 -0.35
N TYR A 100 4.64 4.85 -0.62
CA TYR A 100 5.34 3.96 -1.53
C TYR A 100 6.26 3.01 -0.76
N ILE A 101 5.97 1.71 -0.84
CA ILE A 101 6.76 0.68 -0.18
C ILE A 101 7.45 -0.15 -1.25
N LYS A 102 8.78 -0.05 -1.31
CA LYS A 102 9.62 -0.91 -2.15
C LYS A 102 9.72 -2.27 -1.50
N ASN A 103 9.37 -3.36 -2.18
CA ASN A 103 9.51 -4.74 -1.69
C ASN A 103 8.48 -5.17 -0.62
N GLN A 104 7.92 -6.36 -0.79
CA GLN A 104 6.96 -6.98 0.13
C GLN A 104 7.54 -7.37 1.49
N LYS A 105 8.86 -7.48 1.63
CA LYS A 105 9.55 -7.87 2.88
C LYS A 105 9.27 -6.95 4.08
N TYR A 106 8.82 -5.73 3.83
CA TYR A 106 8.43 -4.78 4.88
C TYR A 106 7.04 -5.05 5.46
N PHE A 107 6.24 -5.92 4.83
CA PHE A 107 5.01 -6.41 5.43
C PHE A 107 5.32 -7.57 6.36
N PHE A 108 4.73 -7.57 7.56
CA PHE A 108 5.04 -8.56 8.59
C PHE A 108 4.74 -9.99 8.14
N GLU A 109 3.79 -10.18 7.21
CA GLU A 109 3.48 -11.47 6.61
C GLU A 109 4.67 -12.09 5.86
N HIS A 110 5.64 -11.27 5.44
CA HIS A 110 6.81 -11.68 4.65
C HIS A 110 8.14 -11.48 5.39
N PHE A 111 8.13 -11.08 6.67
CA PHE A 111 9.33 -10.65 7.40
C PHE A 111 10.40 -11.76 7.60
N LYS A 112 10.05 -13.04 7.37
CA LYS A 112 10.96 -14.20 7.51
C LYS A 112 11.01 -15.12 6.30
N SER A 113 10.43 -14.74 5.16
CA SER A 113 10.49 -15.58 3.97
C SER A 113 11.84 -15.39 3.27
N ASN A 114 12.78 -16.31 3.49
CA ASN A 114 14.11 -16.28 2.84
C ASN A 114 14.06 -16.55 1.33
N ILE A 115 12.90 -16.94 0.79
CA ILE A 115 12.71 -17.26 -0.63
C ILE A 115 11.67 -16.29 -1.19
N LEU A 116 12.13 -15.13 -1.66
CA LEU A 116 11.30 -14.23 -2.47
C LEU A 116 11.84 -14.25 -3.90
N THR A 117 11.22 -15.06 -4.76
CA THR A 117 11.60 -15.22 -6.17
C THR A 117 11.51 -13.90 -6.96
N PHE A 118 10.61 -13.01 -6.56
CA PHE A 118 10.43 -11.70 -7.19
C PHE A 118 10.17 -10.62 -6.14
N LEU A 119 10.52 -9.38 -6.48
CA LEU A 119 10.28 -8.20 -5.65
C LEU A 119 9.15 -7.36 -6.22
N TYR A 120 8.22 -6.94 -5.37
CA TYR A 120 7.07 -6.11 -5.77
C TYR A 120 7.06 -4.79 -5.02
N ASN A 121 6.62 -3.74 -5.71
CA ASN A 121 6.43 -2.42 -5.11
C ASN A 121 4.94 -2.16 -4.88
N PHE A 122 4.63 -1.48 -3.78
CA PHE A 122 3.27 -1.20 -3.34
C PHE A 122 3.06 0.31 -3.26
N ASN A 123 2.06 0.80 -3.99
CA ASN A 123 1.59 2.18 -3.90
C ASN A 123 0.29 2.18 -3.11
N ILE A 124 0.34 2.68 -1.89
CA ILE A 124 -0.77 2.69 -0.95
C ILE A 124 -1.33 4.10 -0.87
N GLN A 125 -2.62 4.26 -1.14
CA GLN A 125 -3.33 5.53 -1.07
C GLN A 125 -4.39 5.48 0.03
N LEU A 126 -4.24 6.34 1.03
CA LEU A 126 -5.22 6.54 2.10
C LEU A 126 -6.17 7.65 1.68
N ILE A 127 -7.42 7.29 1.44
CA ILE A 127 -8.47 8.22 1.02
C ILE A 127 -9.27 8.67 2.23
N PHE A 128 -9.20 9.95 2.54
CA PHE A 128 -9.97 10.54 3.63
C PHE A 128 -11.38 10.93 3.18
N ASN A 129 -12.28 11.11 4.14
CA ASN A 129 -13.60 11.65 3.86
C ASN A 129 -13.47 13.09 3.33
N LYS A 130 -14.12 13.38 2.20
CA LYS A 130 -14.10 14.69 1.55
C LYS A 130 -14.61 15.81 2.46
N ASN A 131 -15.55 15.49 3.34
CA ASN A 131 -16.18 16.46 4.25
C ASN A 131 -15.30 16.75 5.49
N THR A 132 -14.18 16.06 5.66
CA THR A 132 -13.26 16.30 6.77
C THR A 132 -12.32 17.45 6.43
N LYS A 133 -12.24 18.45 7.31
CA LYS A 133 -11.30 19.59 7.19
C LYS A 133 -9.85 19.09 7.05
N ASN A 134 -9.05 19.73 6.19
CA ASN A 134 -7.67 19.31 5.91
C ASN A 134 -6.79 19.27 7.17
N LYS A 135 -6.96 20.20 8.12
CA LYS A 135 -6.26 20.19 9.43
C LYS A 135 -6.49 18.88 10.20
N ASN A 136 -7.69 18.31 10.14
CA ASN A 136 -8.00 17.04 10.82
C ASN A 136 -7.37 15.85 10.11
N LYS A 137 -7.30 15.87 8.77
CA LYS A 137 -6.59 14.85 7.98
C LYS A 137 -5.10 14.85 8.33
N ILE A 138 -4.47 16.02 8.37
CA ILE A 138 -3.06 16.19 8.76
C ILE A 138 -2.82 15.69 10.19
N LYS A 139 -3.66 16.11 11.14
CA LYS A 139 -3.56 15.66 12.54
C LYS A 139 -3.67 14.12 12.65
N TYR A 140 -4.55 13.51 11.86
CA TYR A 140 -4.65 12.05 11.79
C TYR A 140 -3.36 11.41 11.27
N ILE A 141 -2.77 11.94 10.20
CA ILE A 141 -1.52 11.40 9.63
C ILE A 141 -0.38 11.49 10.65
N LEU A 142 -0.16 12.67 11.24
CA LEU A 142 0.90 12.90 12.23
C LEU A 142 0.71 12.03 13.47
N ASN A 143 -0.49 12.02 14.06
CA ASN A 143 -0.71 11.41 15.38
C ASN A 143 -1.04 9.92 15.29
N THR A 144 -1.81 9.50 14.28
CA THR A 144 -2.25 8.10 14.15
C THR A 144 -1.22 7.28 13.39
N LEU A 145 -0.68 7.77 12.28
CA LEU A 145 0.27 7.02 11.45
C LEU A 145 1.72 7.22 11.88
N ASN A 146 1.99 8.24 12.72
CA ASN A 146 3.35 8.61 13.14
C ASN A 146 4.28 8.93 11.96
N ILE A 147 3.70 9.49 10.89
CA ILE A 147 4.43 9.94 9.70
C ILE A 147 4.67 11.43 9.90
N LYS A 148 5.93 11.85 10.02
CA LYS A 148 6.31 13.27 10.00
C LYS A 148 6.07 13.79 8.59
N LEU A 149 5.38 14.91 8.40
CA LEU A 149 5.11 15.48 7.08
C LEU A 149 6.21 16.46 6.68
#